data_AF-A0A267FPY6-F1
#
_entry.id   AF-A0A267FPY6-F1
#
_cell.length_a   1.000
_cell.length_b   1.000
_cell.length_c   1.000
_cell.angle_alpha   90.00
_cell.angle_beta   90.00
_cell.angle_gamma   90.00
#
_symmetry.space_group_name_H-M   'P 1'
#
loop_
_entity.id
_entity.type
_entity.pdbx_description
1 polymer ?
#
loop_
_entity_poly.entity_id
_entity_poly.type
_entity_poly.pdbx_seq_one_letter_code
_entity_poly.pdbx_strand_id
1 'polypeptide(L)'
;MAEFAGIEPEKIAKEMRQYNFIETLFQDFRTALPKWGPENKHKNAALNVFGRFLQIVQLFNTADQEAAYPLLPQQPFNENLRTELERMLQQNLRANEDTAKRISNQVFDSIEEFLGTDLEDEPLPDVAVRYTESGTSGKLFVGDFQTRNCLRIRYLAQTYGTDATALMCLRYAHLCKFYGGESGMCVSGLDALYDVGHVTYEGFSSPLNCRLLGRDGVKFCSLFNDTDAAFGSLGNFFRLDLSGYPGGWSLGPPFVEPVLNATAERVLETLEDAEPGKFWFFVTFPHWDDNPGWQRLDESPQKVARIDFNQQEFLQQDNYGIIYRPLARICIFILGQLPDDVDLIELRNGISQVNEARVRDDWLEACMVQRQ
;
A
#
# COMPACT_ATOMS: atom_id res chain seq x y z
N MET A 1 13.53 9.05 -22.18
CA MET A 1 13.31 9.93 -21.01
C MET A 1 12.11 10.80 -21.30
N ALA A 2 10.97 10.52 -20.67
CA ALA A 2 9.87 11.47 -20.69
C ALA A 2 10.35 12.75 -20.00
N GLU A 3 10.17 13.92 -20.60
CA GLU A 3 10.27 15.18 -19.87
C GLU A 3 9.22 15.10 -18.76
N PHE A 4 9.66 14.92 -17.52
CA PHE A 4 8.78 15.03 -16.38
C PHE A 4 8.29 16.47 -16.36
N ALA A 5 7.00 16.68 -16.67
CA ALA A 5 6.35 17.95 -16.42
C ALA A 5 6.65 18.32 -14.96
N GLY A 6 7.14 19.55 -14.74
CA GLY A 6 7.48 20.01 -13.40
C GLY A 6 6.28 19.84 -12.47
N ILE A 7 6.49 19.25 -11.30
CA ILE A 7 5.45 19.22 -10.27
C ILE A 7 5.26 20.66 -9.81
N GLU A 8 4.03 21.18 -9.94
CA GLU A 8 3.70 22.52 -9.49
C GLU A 8 4.00 22.66 -7.98
N PRO A 9 4.79 23.65 -7.55
CA PRO A 9 5.13 23.85 -6.13
C PRO A 9 3.89 23.93 -5.22
N GLU A 10 2.80 24.46 -5.76
CA GLU A 10 1.51 24.54 -5.08
C GLU A 10 0.98 23.16 -4.66
N LYS A 11 1.20 22.11 -5.48
CA LYS A 11 0.75 20.75 -5.17
C LYS A 11 1.48 20.19 -3.95
N ILE A 12 2.79 20.41 -3.85
CA ILE A 12 3.59 19.99 -2.68
C ILE A 12 3.17 20.78 -1.43
N ALA A 13 2.90 22.08 -1.57
CA ALA A 13 2.46 22.89 -0.44
C ALA A 13 1.06 22.49 0.08
N LYS A 14 0.11 22.16 -0.81
CA LYS A 14 -1.20 21.60 -0.44
C LYS A 14 -1.06 20.24 0.25
N GLU A 15 -0.20 19.36 -0.28
CA GLU A 15 0.08 18.07 0.35
C GLU A 15 0.72 18.24 1.74
N MET A 16 1.61 19.23 1.92
CA MET A 16 2.19 19.54 3.23
C MET A 16 1.13 20.07 4.22
N ARG A 17 0.19 20.91 3.76
CA ARG A 17 -0.94 21.37 4.58
C ARG A 17 -1.78 20.18 5.04
N GLN A 18 -2.12 19.26 4.14
CA GLN A 18 -2.80 18.01 4.49
C GLN A 18 -2.00 17.17 5.48
N TYR A 19 -0.71 17.00 5.25
CA TYR A 19 0.18 16.25 6.13
C TYR A 19 0.16 16.80 7.56
N ASN A 20 0.28 18.12 7.72
CA ASN A 20 0.24 18.80 9.00
C ASN A 20 -1.12 18.63 9.71
N PHE A 21 -2.22 18.76 8.98
CA PHE A 21 -3.55 18.52 9.52
C PHE A 21 -3.69 17.08 10.04
N ILE A 22 -3.28 16.08 9.25
CA ILE A 22 -3.38 14.68 9.64
C ILE A 22 -2.48 14.36 10.85
N GLU A 23 -1.31 15.01 11.00
CA GLU A 23 -0.49 14.88 12.21
C GLU A 23 -1.22 15.37 13.46
N THR A 24 -1.87 16.55 13.37
CA THR A 24 -2.68 17.09 14.46
C THR A 24 -3.86 16.18 14.77
N LEU A 25 -4.60 15.77 13.74
CA LEU A 25 -5.75 14.87 13.87
C LEU A 25 -5.36 13.53 14.51
N PHE A 26 -4.23 12.95 14.12
CA PHE A 26 -3.73 11.72 14.73
C PHE A 26 -3.35 11.93 16.20
N GLN A 27 -2.73 13.06 16.54
CA GLN A 27 -2.35 13.37 17.92
C GLN A 27 -3.58 13.58 18.82
N ASP A 28 -4.65 14.18 18.29
CA ASP A 28 -5.93 14.32 18.98
C ASP A 28 -6.64 12.98 19.12
N PHE A 29 -6.71 12.19 18.05
CA PHE A 29 -7.21 10.81 18.06
C PHE A 29 -6.51 9.99 19.14
N ARG A 30 -5.17 10.02 19.18
CA ARG A 30 -4.36 9.29 20.17
C ARG A 30 -4.65 9.75 21.60
N THR A 31 -4.85 11.05 21.81
CA THR A 31 -5.11 11.63 23.13
C THR A 31 -6.51 11.30 23.64
N ALA A 32 -7.47 11.16 22.72
CA ALA A 32 -8.86 10.81 23.04
C ALA A 32 -9.07 9.34 23.41
N LEU A 33 -8.11 8.47 23.05
CA LEU A 33 -8.15 7.04 23.37
C LEU A 33 -7.94 6.80 24.88
N PRO A 34 -8.63 5.79 25.46
CA PRO A 34 -8.33 5.32 26.81
C PRO A 34 -6.84 4.90 26.89
N LYS A 35 -6.12 5.17 27.98
CA LYS A 35 -4.74 4.68 28.11
C LYS A 35 -4.74 3.22 28.57
N TRP A 36 -3.99 2.35 27.88
CA TRP A 36 -3.75 0.97 28.33
C TRP A 36 -2.31 0.52 28.08
N GLY A 37 -1.71 -0.13 29.07
CA GLY A 37 -0.36 -0.69 28.96
C GLY A 37 0.75 0.36 28.76
N PRO A 38 1.94 -0.07 28.31
CA PRO A 38 3.07 0.82 28.06
C PRO A 38 2.78 1.83 26.94
N GLU A 39 3.30 3.05 27.06
CA GLU A 39 3.06 4.15 26.11
C GLU A 39 3.35 3.77 24.65
N ASN A 40 4.46 3.07 24.39
CA ASN A 40 4.82 2.62 23.04
C ASN A 40 3.79 1.64 22.45
N LYS A 41 3.25 0.73 23.27
CA LYS A 41 2.23 -0.23 22.83
C LYS A 41 0.93 0.49 22.47
N HIS A 42 0.54 1.46 23.29
CA HIS A 42 -0.63 2.29 23.06
C HIS A 42 -0.48 3.13 21.77
N LYS A 43 0.67 3.80 21.59
CA LYS A 43 0.98 4.58 20.39
C LYS A 43 0.91 3.73 19.12
N ASN A 44 1.53 2.54 19.12
CA ASN A 44 1.54 1.67 17.94
C ASN A 44 0.14 1.14 17.60
N ALA A 45 -0.68 0.83 18.60
CA ALA A 45 -2.06 0.39 18.38
C ALA A 45 -2.93 1.51 17.80
N ALA A 46 -2.78 2.75 18.30
CA ALA A 46 -3.46 3.92 17.75
C ALA A 46 -3.06 4.16 16.29
N LEU A 47 -1.76 4.12 15.97
CA LEU A 47 -1.24 4.24 14.61
C LEU A 47 -1.81 3.17 13.66
N ASN A 48 -1.86 1.92 14.11
CA ASN A 48 -2.42 0.82 13.31
C ASN A 48 -3.90 1.05 12.96
N VAL A 49 -4.72 1.48 13.93
CA VAL A 49 -6.15 1.72 13.68
C VAL A 49 -6.34 2.93 12.78
N PHE A 50 -5.68 4.04 13.09
CA PHE A 50 -5.83 5.28 12.32
C PHE A 50 -5.33 5.13 10.87
N GLY A 51 -4.16 4.50 10.68
CA GLY A 51 -3.62 4.26 9.34
C GLY A 51 -4.49 3.31 8.51
N ARG A 52 -5.01 2.22 9.10
CA ARG A 52 -5.96 1.31 8.43
C ARG A 52 -7.28 2.01 8.07
N PHE A 53 -7.76 2.91 8.93
CA PHE A 53 -8.94 3.71 8.63
C PHE A 53 -8.70 4.58 7.39
N LEU A 54 -7.57 5.30 7.32
CA LEU A 54 -7.19 6.07 6.14
C LEU A 54 -7.09 5.17 4.89
N GLN A 55 -6.49 3.98 4.99
CA GLN A 55 -6.45 3.02 3.86
C GLN A 55 -7.86 2.63 3.37
N ILE A 56 -8.78 2.33 4.29
CA ILE A 56 -10.18 1.98 3.97
C ILE A 56 -10.87 3.15 3.27
N VAL A 57 -10.71 4.38 3.78
CA VAL A 57 -11.24 5.59 3.13
C VAL A 57 -10.77 5.65 1.68
N GLN A 58 -9.48 5.48 1.44
CA GLN A 58 -8.93 5.62 0.09
C GLN A 58 -9.29 4.48 -0.88
N LEU A 59 -9.44 3.25 -0.37
CA LEU A 59 -9.79 2.11 -1.21
C LEU A 59 -11.25 2.15 -1.66
N PHE A 60 -12.15 2.53 -0.74
CA PHE A 60 -13.60 2.41 -0.96
C PHE A 60 -14.34 3.74 -1.14
N ASN A 61 -13.76 4.89 -0.76
CA ASN A 61 -14.34 6.20 -1.03
C ASN A 61 -13.72 6.81 -2.30
N THR A 62 -14.56 7.02 -3.32
CA THR A 62 -14.10 7.19 -4.71
C THR A 62 -14.09 8.62 -5.21
N ALA A 63 -14.78 9.54 -4.54
CA ALA A 63 -14.97 10.93 -4.99
C ALA A 63 -13.74 11.83 -4.77
N ASP A 64 -12.66 11.29 -4.20
CA ASP A 64 -11.72 12.11 -3.44
C ASP A 64 -10.34 12.25 -4.10
N GLN A 65 -10.01 11.44 -5.11
CA GLN A 65 -8.64 11.41 -5.67
C GLN A 65 -8.27 12.67 -6.46
N GLU A 66 -9.25 13.40 -6.98
CA GLU A 66 -9.06 14.71 -7.61
C GLU A 66 -9.32 15.87 -6.62
N ALA A 67 -9.71 15.58 -5.39
CA ALA A 67 -9.92 16.61 -4.38
C ALA A 67 -8.59 17.26 -3.99
N ALA A 68 -8.67 18.49 -3.49
CA ALA A 68 -7.49 19.20 -2.99
C ALA A 68 -6.77 18.44 -1.85
N TYR A 69 -7.52 17.63 -1.10
CA TYR A 69 -7.06 16.88 0.08
C TYR A 69 -7.49 15.42 0.00
N PRO A 70 -6.86 14.60 -0.86
CA PRO A 70 -7.38 13.29 -1.25
C PRO A 70 -7.34 12.25 -0.14
N LEU A 71 -6.43 12.34 0.85
CA LEU A 71 -6.38 11.41 1.99
C LEU A 71 -7.60 11.46 2.92
N LEU A 72 -8.39 12.53 2.86
CA LEU A 72 -9.54 12.74 3.74
C LEU A 72 -10.82 12.36 3.00
N PRO A 73 -11.80 11.72 3.68
CA PRO A 73 -13.10 11.46 3.08
C PRO A 73 -13.75 12.79 2.71
N GLN A 74 -14.21 12.97 1.47
CA GLN A 74 -14.94 14.19 1.08
C GLN A 74 -16.42 14.13 1.49
N GLN A 75 -17.07 15.29 1.53
CA GLN A 75 -18.48 15.43 1.93
C GLN A 75 -19.46 15.16 0.77
N PRO A 76 -20.65 14.59 1.06
CA PRO A 76 -21.10 14.09 2.36
C PRO A 76 -20.37 12.79 2.75
N PHE A 77 -19.99 12.67 4.02
CA PHE A 77 -19.35 11.45 4.50
C PHE A 77 -20.24 10.21 4.36
N ASN A 78 -19.66 9.08 3.98
CA ASN A 78 -20.34 7.80 3.98
C ASN A 78 -20.51 7.30 5.43
N GLU A 79 -21.75 7.14 5.91
CA GLU A 79 -22.05 6.66 7.27
C GLU A 79 -21.40 5.30 7.59
N ASN A 80 -21.14 4.48 6.57
CA ASN A 80 -20.45 3.20 6.75
C ASN A 80 -18.98 3.40 7.20
N LEU A 81 -18.32 4.49 6.79
CA LEU A 81 -16.94 4.79 7.22
C LEU A 81 -16.88 5.10 8.72
N ARG A 82 -17.88 5.83 9.24
CA ARG A 82 -17.99 6.14 10.66
C ARG A 82 -18.18 4.87 11.48
N THR A 83 -19.13 4.04 11.05
CA THR A 83 -19.42 2.75 11.68
C THR A 83 -18.21 1.82 11.66
N GLU A 84 -17.44 1.82 10.57
CA GLU A 84 -16.23 1.02 10.46
C GLU A 84 -15.12 1.49 11.41
N LEU A 85 -14.90 2.80 11.54
CA LEU A 85 -13.96 3.34 12.53
C LEU A 85 -14.37 2.95 13.96
N GLU A 86 -15.67 3.06 14.29
CA GLU A 86 -16.20 2.63 15.59
C GLU A 86 -15.98 1.14 15.86
N ARG A 87 -16.20 0.29 14.85
CA ARG A 87 -15.92 -1.15 14.94
C ARG A 87 -14.43 -1.41 15.20
N MET A 88 -13.55 -0.73 14.47
CA MET A 88 -12.10 -0.87 14.65
C MET A 88 -11.65 -0.43 16.04
N LEU A 89 -12.22 0.65 16.59
CA LEU A 89 -11.94 1.12 17.95
C LEU A 89 -12.34 0.09 19.01
N GLN A 90 -13.52 -0.52 18.87
CA GLN A 90 -14.03 -1.53 19.79
C GLN A 90 -13.18 -2.82 19.74
N GLN A 91 -12.88 -3.31 18.54
CA GLN A 91 -12.17 -4.57 18.35
C GLN A 91 -10.67 -4.48 18.69
N ASN A 92 -10.00 -3.41 18.26
CA ASN A 92 -8.55 -3.32 18.33
C ASN A 92 -8.05 -2.56 19.55
N LEU A 93 -8.86 -1.62 20.07
CA LEU A 93 -8.48 -0.72 21.16
C LEU A 93 -9.37 -0.87 22.40
N ARG A 94 -10.33 -1.81 22.38
CA ARG A 94 -11.24 -2.11 23.51
C ARG A 94 -12.00 -0.87 24.00
N ALA A 95 -12.28 0.07 23.11
CA ALA A 95 -13.20 1.16 23.40
C ALA A 95 -14.60 0.58 23.65
N ASN A 96 -15.34 1.10 24.63
CA ASN A 96 -16.77 0.84 24.72
C ASN A 96 -17.53 1.65 23.66
N GLU A 97 -18.80 1.33 23.45
CA GLU A 97 -19.64 1.96 22.41
C GLU A 97 -19.65 3.49 22.51
N ASP A 98 -19.87 4.05 23.70
CA ASP A 98 -19.90 5.50 23.91
C ASP A 98 -18.55 6.17 23.58
N THR A 99 -17.44 5.53 23.96
CA THR A 99 -16.10 6.01 23.66
C THR A 99 -15.81 5.95 22.16
N ALA A 100 -16.21 4.85 21.50
CA ALA A 100 -16.01 4.67 20.07
C ALA A 100 -16.77 5.75 19.28
N LYS A 101 -18.06 5.97 19.60
CA LYS A 101 -18.88 7.02 18.99
C LYS A 101 -18.30 8.41 19.22
N ARG A 102 -17.90 8.72 20.47
CA ARG A 102 -17.30 10.02 20.80
C ARG A 102 -16.03 10.29 20.00
N ILE A 103 -15.11 9.33 19.93
CA ILE A 103 -13.84 9.48 19.19
C ILE A 103 -14.12 9.58 17.69
N SER A 104 -15.00 8.73 17.16
CA SER A 104 -15.40 8.78 15.75
C SER A 104 -16.00 10.15 15.39
N ASN A 105 -16.94 10.66 16.19
CA ASN A 105 -17.48 12.02 16.02
C ASN A 105 -16.39 13.07 16.00
N GLN A 106 -15.50 13.09 16.99
CA GLN A 106 -14.38 14.04 17.03
C GLN A 106 -13.51 14.00 15.76
N VAL A 107 -13.21 12.80 15.23
CA VAL A 107 -12.41 12.66 14.00
C VAL A 107 -13.13 13.25 12.80
N PHE A 108 -14.38 12.87 12.57
CA PHE A 108 -15.12 13.35 11.40
C PHE A 108 -15.48 14.84 11.49
N ASP A 109 -15.81 15.34 12.69
CA ASP A 109 -16.09 16.77 12.90
C ASP A 109 -14.84 17.61 12.57
N SER A 110 -13.65 17.15 12.99
CA SER A 110 -12.39 17.82 12.66
C SER A 110 -12.08 17.81 11.16
N ILE A 111 -12.40 16.71 10.47
CA ILE A 111 -12.25 16.60 9.01
C ILE A 111 -13.23 17.55 8.31
N GLU A 112 -14.48 17.60 8.77
CA GLU A 112 -15.50 18.49 8.21
C GLU A 112 -15.14 19.95 8.37
N GLU A 113 -14.65 20.35 9.55
CA GLU A 113 -14.16 21.70 9.81
C GLU A 113 -13.00 22.06 8.87
N PHE A 114 -12.02 21.15 8.72
CA PHE A 114 -10.88 21.37 7.83
C PHE A 114 -11.29 21.49 6.35
N LEU A 115 -12.18 20.61 5.87
CA LEU A 115 -12.63 20.62 4.47
C LEU A 115 -13.63 21.74 4.17
N GLY A 116 -14.39 22.20 5.18
CA GLY A 116 -15.37 23.28 5.07
C GLY A 116 -14.78 24.69 5.23
N THR A 117 -13.51 24.79 5.65
CA THR A 117 -12.81 26.07 5.72
C THR A 117 -12.45 26.53 4.31
N ASP A 118 -12.72 27.81 4.01
CA ASP A 118 -12.27 28.44 2.75
C ASP A 118 -10.76 28.68 2.80
N LEU A 119 -10.01 27.63 2.49
CA LEU A 119 -8.56 27.59 2.55
C LEU A 119 -7.90 28.20 1.30
N GLU A 120 -8.66 28.72 0.33
CA GLU A 120 -8.14 29.39 -0.85
C GLU A 120 -7.44 30.72 -0.50
N ASP A 121 -7.96 31.41 0.52
CA ASP A 121 -7.40 32.69 1.00
C ASP A 121 -6.27 32.52 2.03
N GLU A 122 -6.13 31.33 2.63
CA GLU A 122 -5.03 31.06 3.55
C GLU A 122 -3.71 30.82 2.79
N PRO A 123 -2.60 31.48 3.18
CA PRO A 123 -1.32 31.25 2.52
C PRO A 123 -0.89 29.80 2.68
N LEU A 124 -0.46 29.21 1.56
CA LEU A 124 0.11 27.88 1.58
C LEU A 124 1.44 27.87 2.35
N PRO A 125 1.82 26.75 2.99
CA PRO A 125 3.13 26.61 3.60
C PRO A 125 4.23 26.91 2.58
N ASP A 126 5.15 27.82 2.90
CA ASP A 126 6.35 28.03 2.09
C ASP A 126 7.32 26.87 2.31
N VAL A 127 7.29 25.90 1.40
CA VAL A 127 8.04 24.65 1.50
C VAL A 127 8.94 24.45 0.31
N ALA A 128 10.24 24.29 0.59
CA ALA A 128 11.23 23.86 -0.38
C ALA A 128 11.53 22.36 -0.20
N VAL A 129 11.56 21.64 -1.32
CA VAL A 129 12.07 20.26 -1.35
C VAL A 129 13.59 20.30 -1.26
N ARG A 130 14.15 19.55 -0.29
CA ARG A 130 15.60 19.33 -0.21
C ARG A 130 15.90 17.85 -0.27
N TYR A 131 16.98 17.50 -0.95
CA TYR A 131 17.43 16.14 -1.14
C TYR A 131 18.90 15.99 -0.73
N THR A 132 19.23 14.89 -0.06
CA THR A 132 20.61 14.56 0.32
C THR A 132 20.90 13.09 0.05
N GLU A 133 22.14 12.80 -0.38
CA GLU A 133 22.65 11.45 -0.58
C GLU A 133 23.76 11.13 0.41
N SER A 134 23.85 9.86 0.80
CA SER A 134 24.95 9.32 1.60
C SER A 134 25.24 7.89 1.18
N GLY A 135 26.27 7.70 0.34
CA GLY A 135 26.62 6.41 -0.22
C GLY A 135 25.54 5.92 -1.19
N THR A 136 24.92 4.77 -0.89
CA THR A 136 23.86 4.18 -1.71
C THR A 136 22.45 4.58 -1.29
N SER A 137 22.31 5.41 -0.26
CA SER A 137 21.02 5.84 0.28
C SER A 137 20.76 7.34 0.06
N GLY A 138 19.49 7.71 0.03
CA GLY A 138 19.04 9.09 -0.12
C GLY A 138 17.92 9.43 0.86
N LYS A 139 17.74 10.72 1.08
CA LYS A 139 16.76 11.27 2.03
C LYS A 139 16.18 12.58 1.51
N LEU A 140 14.87 12.74 1.64
CA LEU A 140 14.12 13.93 1.26
C LEU A 140 13.63 14.69 2.49
N PHE A 141 13.46 15.99 2.32
CA PHE A 141 12.91 16.92 3.31
C PHE A 141 11.89 17.85 2.63
N VAL A 142 10.73 18.05 3.25
CA VAL A 142 9.72 19.05 2.86
C VAL A 142 9.17 19.68 4.12
N GLY A 143 9.44 20.97 4.35
CA GLY A 143 9.15 21.59 5.65
C GLY A 143 9.75 20.77 6.81
N ASP A 144 8.90 20.37 7.76
CA ASP A 144 9.27 19.51 8.90
C ASP A 144 9.21 18.01 8.61
N PHE A 145 8.66 17.61 7.46
CA PHE A 145 8.64 16.21 7.03
C PHE A 145 10.02 15.78 6.51
N GLN A 146 10.40 14.55 6.84
CA GLN A 146 11.59 13.90 6.30
C GLN A 146 11.36 12.40 6.09
N THR A 147 11.91 11.85 5.02
CA THR A 147 11.89 10.40 4.78
C THR A 147 12.95 9.69 5.63
N ARG A 148 12.89 8.35 5.68
CA ARG A 148 14.07 7.57 6.09
C ARG A 148 15.18 7.73 5.04
N ASN A 149 16.44 7.60 5.48
CA ASN A 149 17.58 7.52 4.58
C ASN A 149 17.72 6.09 4.05
N CYS A 150 17.32 5.81 2.81
CA CYS A 150 17.37 4.45 2.26
C CYS A 150 17.65 4.41 0.75
N LEU A 151 17.92 3.19 0.26
CA LEU A 151 18.21 2.89 -1.15
C LEU A 151 17.05 3.32 -2.07
N ARG A 152 15.82 3.00 -1.67
CA ARG A 152 14.62 3.23 -2.49
C ARG A 152 14.36 4.72 -2.71
N ILE A 153 14.51 5.55 -1.68
CA ILE A 153 14.34 7.01 -1.83
C ILE A 153 15.37 7.58 -2.81
N ARG A 154 16.62 7.09 -2.77
CA ARG A 154 17.62 7.50 -3.76
C ARG A 154 17.26 7.07 -5.17
N TYR A 155 16.89 5.80 -5.36
CA TYR A 155 16.45 5.28 -6.65
C TYR A 155 15.31 6.10 -7.24
N LEU A 156 14.27 6.37 -6.45
CA LEU A 156 13.10 7.12 -6.90
C LEU A 156 13.47 8.57 -7.25
N ALA A 157 14.22 9.26 -6.39
CA ALA A 157 14.63 10.65 -6.62
C ALA A 157 15.54 10.79 -7.85
N GLN A 158 16.48 9.87 -8.06
CA GLN A 158 17.39 9.90 -9.21
C GLN A 158 16.72 9.52 -10.53
N THR A 159 15.76 8.61 -10.49
CA THR A 159 15.13 8.05 -11.70
C THR A 159 13.90 8.84 -12.13
N TYR A 160 13.10 9.32 -11.18
CA TYR A 160 11.79 9.95 -11.43
C TYR A 160 11.71 11.41 -10.93
N GLY A 161 12.79 11.93 -10.33
CA GLY A 161 12.88 13.31 -9.87
C GLY A 161 12.56 13.49 -8.38
N THR A 162 13.16 14.52 -7.78
CA THR A 162 13.03 14.83 -6.34
C THR A 162 11.62 15.23 -5.96
N ASP A 163 10.96 16.05 -6.78
CA ASP A 163 9.69 16.67 -6.43
C ASP A 163 8.54 15.66 -6.50
N ALA A 164 8.51 14.83 -7.55
CA ALA A 164 7.57 13.72 -7.64
C ALA A 164 7.75 12.73 -6.47
N THR A 165 9.01 12.42 -6.13
CA THR A 165 9.32 11.52 -5.00
C THR A 165 8.91 12.14 -3.67
N ALA A 166 9.13 13.44 -3.48
CA ALA A 166 8.75 14.16 -2.26
C ALA A 166 7.23 14.21 -2.08
N LEU A 167 6.50 14.54 -3.14
CA LEU A 167 5.04 14.56 -3.16
C LEU A 167 4.45 13.18 -2.79
N MET A 168 4.92 12.12 -3.46
CA MET A 168 4.51 10.75 -3.16
C MET A 168 4.86 10.36 -1.72
N CYS A 169 6.06 10.70 -1.22
CA CYS A 169 6.45 10.39 0.14
C CYS A 169 5.59 11.10 1.20
N LEU A 170 5.17 12.35 0.95
CA LEU A 170 4.25 13.06 1.82
C LEU A 170 2.88 12.36 1.88
N ARG A 171 2.33 12.01 0.70
CA ARG A 171 1.06 11.30 0.57
C ARG A 171 1.06 9.98 1.37
N TYR A 172 2.14 9.22 1.25
CA TYR A 172 2.28 7.93 1.91
C TYR A 172 2.70 8.03 3.38
N ALA A 173 3.12 9.19 3.88
CA ALA A 173 3.73 9.33 5.19
C ALA A 173 2.83 8.82 6.33
N HIS A 174 1.51 9.04 6.24
CA HIS A 174 0.56 8.63 7.29
C HIS A 174 0.08 7.19 7.14
N LEU A 175 0.00 6.69 5.90
CA LEU A 175 -0.33 5.29 5.63
C LEU A 175 0.82 4.36 6.01
N CYS A 176 2.07 4.83 5.92
CA CYS A 176 3.27 4.06 6.23
C CYS A 176 3.71 4.13 7.71
N LYS A 177 3.02 4.90 8.56
CA LYS A 177 3.47 5.16 9.95
C LYS A 177 3.28 3.96 10.88
N PHE A 178 2.51 2.95 10.50
CA PHE A 178 2.27 1.77 11.31
C PHE A 178 3.03 0.54 10.79
N TYR A 179 3.34 -0.40 11.69
CA TYR A 179 4.17 -1.55 11.37
C TYR A 179 3.47 -2.46 10.35
N GLY A 180 4.12 -2.73 9.22
CA GLY A 180 3.58 -3.57 8.15
C GLY A 180 2.59 -2.88 7.20
N GLY A 181 2.36 -1.56 7.34
CA GLY A 181 1.36 -0.85 6.54
C GLY A 181 1.60 -0.84 5.03
N GLU A 182 2.85 -1.07 4.60
CA GLU A 182 3.24 -1.20 3.18
C GLU A 182 4.23 -2.34 2.94
N SER A 183 4.19 -3.37 3.78
CA SER A 183 5.07 -4.52 3.56
C SER A 183 4.47 -5.51 2.59
N GLY A 184 5.30 -6.00 1.67
CA GLY A 184 4.95 -7.04 0.72
C GLY A 184 5.87 -8.24 0.86
N MET A 185 5.70 -9.22 -0.02
CA MET A 185 6.71 -10.26 -0.21
C MET A 185 8.07 -9.62 -0.54
N CYS A 186 9.15 -10.24 -0.07
CA CYS A 186 10.49 -9.72 -0.34
C CYS A 186 10.86 -9.80 -1.83
N VAL A 187 11.82 -8.96 -2.26
CA VAL A 187 12.24 -8.88 -3.68
C VAL A 187 12.56 -10.25 -4.29
N SER A 188 13.33 -11.11 -3.61
CA SER A 188 13.71 -12.42 -4.15
C SER A 188 12.49 -13.36 -4.32
N GLY A 189 11.46 -13.22 -3.49
CA GLY A 189 10.20 -13.96 -3.66
C GLY A 189 9.38 -13.45 -4.84
N LEU A 190 9.34 -12.12 -5.07
CA LEU A 190 8.71 -11.55 -6.26
C LEU A 190 9.50 -11.89 -7.53
N ASP A 191 10.82 -12.00 -7.45
CA ASP A 191 11.65 -12.43 -8.57
C ASP A 191 11.23 -13.83 -9.03
N ALA A 192 10.95 -14.75 -8.11
CA ALA A 192 10.40 -16.07 -8.47
C ALA A 192 9.03 -15.96 -9.16
N LEU A 193 8.14 -15.08 -8.69
CA LEU A 193 6.85 -14.84 -9.37
C LEU A 193 7.05 -14.25 -10.78
N TYR A 194 8.03 -13.39 -10.97
CA TYR A 194 8.35 -12.79 -12.27
C TYR A 194 9.00 -13.81 -13.22
N ASP A 195 10.08 -14.48 -12.77
CA ASP A 195 10.92 -15.35 -13.60
C ASP A 195 10.25 -16.70 -13.92
N VAL A 196 9.48 -17.26 -12.97
CA VAL A 196 8.82 -18.58 -13.12
C VAL A 196 7.32 -18.43 -13.32
N GLY A 197 6.68 -17.51 -12.58
CA GLY A 197 5.24 -17.29 -12.65
C GLY A 197 4.80 -16.34 -13.77
N HIS A 198 5.74 -15.80 -14.56
CA HIS A 198 5.48 -14.81 -15.61
C HIS A 198 4.67 -13.59 -15.14
N VAL A 199 4.82 -13.20 -13.86
CA VAL A 199 4.15 -12.02 -13.31
C VAL A 199 4.77 -10.76 -13.86
N THR A 200 3.92 -9.89 -14.41
CA THR A 200 4.31 -8.55 -14.88
C THR A 200 3.51 -7.44 -14.20
N TYR A 201 2.54 -7.79 -13.36
CA TYR A 201 1.71 -6.82 -12.67
C TYR A 201 1.69 -7.05 -11.15
N GLU A 202 2.03 -6.02 -10.37
CA GLU A 202 1.78 -5.98 -8.92
C GLU A 202 0.46 -5.23 -8.66
N GLY A 203 -0.58 -5.90 -8.19
CA GLY A 203 -1.92 -5.28 -8.05
C GLY A 203 -2.13 -4.47 -6.77
N PHE A 204 -1.25 -4.59 -5.77
CA PHE A 204 -1.34 -3.81 -4.53
C PHE A 204 0.06 -3.35 -4.13
N SER A 205 0.42 -2.15 -4.55
CA SER A 205 1.77 -1.64 -4.38
C SER A 205 1.80 -0.11 -4.22
N SER A 206 3.00 0.42 -4.05
CA SER A 206 3.34 1.84 -4.06
C SER A 206 4.71 2.01 -4.74
N PRO A 207 5.06 3.22 -5.20
CA PRO A 207 6.42 3.47 -5.65
C PRO A 207 7.48 3.11 -4.58
N LEU A 208 7.14 3.09 -3.29
CA LEU A 208 8.05 2.70 -2.22
C LEU A 208 8.25 1.18 -2.11
N ASN A 209 7.27 0.36 -2.48
CA ASN A 209 7.34 -1.09 -2.24
C ASN A 209 7.20 -1.99 -3.47
N CYS A 210 6.90 -1.44 -4.65
CA CYS A 210 6.89 -2.18 -5.92
C CYS A 210 8.27 -2.80 -6.16
N ARG A 211 8.34 -4.13 -6.01
CA ARG A 211 9.62 -4.86 -5.99
C ARG A 211 10.19 -5.03 -7.38
N LEU A 212 9.31 -5.12 -8.37
CA LEU A 212 9.65 -5.32 -9.76
C LEU A 212 9.74 -4.00 -10.54
N LEU A 213 9.65 -2.84 -9.86
CA LEU A 213 9.72 -1.52 -10.51
C LEU A 213 10.98 -1.39 -11.38
N GLY A 214 10.78 -1.06 -12.66
CA GLY A 214 11.87 -0.91 -13.63
C GLY A 214 12.28 -2.21 -14.34
N ARG A 215 11.65 -3.36 -14.05
CA ARG A 215 11.76 -4.56 -14.88
C ARG A 215 10.95 -4.43 -16.16
N ASP A 216 11.36 -5.19 -17.18
CA ASP A 216 10.71 -5.15 -18.49
C ASP A 216 9.27 -5.63 -18.41
N GLY A 217 8.37 -4.96 -19.12
CA GLY A 217 6.93 -5.24 -19.10
C GLY A 217 6.23 -5.01 -17.76
N VAL A 218 6.92 -4.59 -16.69
CA VAL A 218 6.32 -4.50 -15.36
C VAL A 218 5.53 -3.21 -15.17
N LYS A 219 4.33 -3.36 -14.63
CA LYS A 219 3.49 -2.28 -14.11
C LYS A 219 2.99 -2.63 -12.72
N PHE A 220 2.49 -1.63 -12.00
CA PHE A 220 1.88 -1.87 -10.70
C PHE A 220 0.63 -1.00 -10.54
N CYS A 221 -0.30 -1.47 -9.72
CA CYS A 221 -1.41 -0.68 -9.22
C CYS A 221 -1.04 -0.07 -7.87
N SER A 222 -1.53 1.14 -7.62
CA SER A 222 -1.35 1.82 -6.35
C SER A 222 -2.58 2.64 -5.97
N LEU A 223 -2.56 3.17 -4.76
CA LEU A 223 -3.71 3.88 -4.20
C LEU A 223 -3.91 5.26 -4.84
N PHE A 224 -2.81 5.95 -5.18
CA PHE A 224 -2.82 7.36 -5.57
C PHE A 224 -2.28 7.56 -6.98
N ASN A 225 -3.15 7.44 -7.98
CA ASN A 225 -2.71 7.62 -9.36
C ASN A 225 -2.16 9.03 -9.62
N ASP A 226 -2.68 10.06 -8.95
CA ASP A 226 -2.28 11.45 -9.12
C ASP A 226 -0.83 11.76 -8.70
N THR A 227 -0.26 10.96 -7.79
CA THR A 227 1.15 11.04 -7.37
C THR A 227 1.99 9.93 -7.97
N ASP A 228 1.40 8.76 -8.22
CA ASP A 228 2.16 7.55 -8.50
C ASP A 228 2.28 7.23 -10.00
N ALA A 229 1.44 7.86 -10.84
CA ALA A 229 1.51 7.69 -12.30
C ALA A 229 2.90 8.06 -12.86
N ALA A 230 3.58 9.05 -12.26
CA ALA A 230 4.95 9.43 -12.62
C ALA A 230 5.96 8.28 -12.46
N PHE A 231 5.64 7.29 -11.63
CA PHE A 231 6.46 6.11 -11.37
C PHE A 231 5.98 4.87 -12.15
N GLY A 232 4.92 5.00 -12.95
CA GLY A 232 4.35 3.89 -13.72
C GLY A 232 3.19 3.15 -13.06
N SER A 233 2.55 3.76 -12.05
CA SER A 233 1.30 3.22 -11.50
C SER A 233 0.16 3.21 -12.54
N LEU A 234 -0.68 2.18 -12.48
CA LEU A 234 -1.95 2.06 -13.22
C LEU A 234 -3.15 2.58 -12.40
N GLY A 235 -2.91 3.05 -11.18
CA GLY A 235 -3.96 3.46 -10.25
C GLY A 235 -4.56 2.29 -9.47
N ASN A 236 -5.79 2.47 -8.99
CA ASN A 236 -6.43 1.54 -8.06
C ASN A 236 -6.89 0.25 -8.78
N PHE A 237 -6.37 -0.91 -8.34
CA PHE A 237 -6.67 -2.23 -8.90
C PHE A 237 -8.17 -2.53 -8.99
N PHE A 238 -8.97 -2.11 -8.01
CA PHE A 238 -10.41 -2.36 -8.00
C PHE A 238 -11.16 -1.60 -9.09
N ARG A 239 -10.55 -0.55 -9.67
CA ARG A 239 -11.15 0.30 -10.71
C ARG A 239 -10.45 0.17 -12.06
N LEU A 240 -9.34 -0.54 -12.10
CA LEU A 240 -8.60 -0.75 -13.32
C LEU A 240 -9.40 -1.64 -14.26
N ASP A 241 -9.54 -1.21 -15.51
CA ASP A 241 -9.98 -2.07 -16.59
C ASP A 241 -8.84 -3.04 -16.93
N LEU A 242 -8.93 -4.25 -16.39
CA LEU A 242 -7.93 -5.30 -16.57
C LEU A 242 -7.86 -5.79 -18.02
N SER A 243 -8.86 -5.51 -18.86
CA SER A 243 -8.86 -5.97 -20.25
C SER A 243 -7.68 -5.46 -21.08
N GLY A 244 -7.14 -4.28 -20.73
CA GLY A 244 -5.93 -3.70 -21.32
C GLY A 244 -4.60 -4.25 -20.80
N TYR A 245 -4.64 -5.12 -19.78
CA TYR A 245 -3.46 -5.61 -19.06
C TYR A 245 -3.51 -7.15 -18.85
N PRO A 246 -3.63 -7.94 -19.93
CA PRO A 246 -3.57 -9.41 -19.84
C PRO A 246 -2.20 -9.87 -19.34
N GLY A 247 -2.18 -11.00 -18.63
CA GLY A 247 -0.95 -11.60 -18.11
C GLY A 247 -1.03 -12.04 -16.65
N GLY A 248 0.16 -12.21 -16.05
CA GLY A 248 0.33 -12.68 -14.68
C GLY A 248 0.34 -11.56 -13.65
N TRP A 249 -0.45 -11.74 -12.59
CA TRP A 249 -0.63 -10.75 -11.53
C TRP A 249 -0.19 -11.31 -10.17
N SER A 250 0.61 -10.54 -9.43
CA SER A 250 0.83 -10.74 -8.00
C SER A 250 -0.03 -9.79 -7.20
N LEU A 251 -0.91 -10.34 -6.37
CA LEU A 251 -1.82 -9.57 -5.52
C LEU A 251 -1.45 -9.79 -4.05
N GLY A 252 -0.92 -8.76 -3.40
CA GLY A 252 -0.67 -8.73 -1.96
C GLY A 252 -1.51 -7.66 -1.26
N PRO A 253 -2.85 -7.81 -1.20
CA PRO A 253 -3.71 -6.78 -0.61
C PRO A 253 -3.39 -6.55 0.87
N PRO A 254 -3.62 -5.33 1.39
CA PRO A 254 -3.59 -5.07 2.82
C PRO A 254 -4.44 -6.07 3.62
N PHE A 255 -3.93 -6.53 4.76
CA PHE A 255 -4.62 -7.51 5.61
C PHE A 255 -5.75 -6.86 6.42
N VAL A 256 -6.79 -6.49 5.69
CA VAL A 256 -8.01 -5.80 6.09
C VAL A 256 -9.17 -6.56 5.45
N GLU A 257 -10.07 -7.13 6.27
CA GLU A 257 -11.11 -8.06 5.81
C GLU A 257 -11.95 -7.55 4.61
N PRO A 258 -12.50 -6.31 4.61
CA PRO A 258 -13.18 -5.77 3.43
C PRO A 258 -12.34 -5.79 2.16
N VAL A 259 -11.04 -5.53 2.27
CA VAL A 259 -10.11 -5.48 1.13
C VAL A 259 -9.80 -6.89 0.61
N LEU A 260 -9.63 -7.85 1.52
CA LEU A 260 -9.45 -9.27 1.14
C LEU A 260 -10.70 -9.79 0.42
N ASN A 261 -11.89 -9.49 0.94
CA ASN A 261 -13.16 -9.89 0.31
C ASN A 261 -13.32 -9.29 -1.09
N ALA A 262 -13.09 -7.98 -1.23
CA ALA A 262 -13.16 -7.30 -2.52
C ALA A 262 -12.09 -7.81 -3.52
N THR A 263 -10.90 -8.18 -3.03
CA THR A 263 -9.85 -8.77 -3.88
C THR A 263 -10.28 -10.13 -4.43
N ALA A 264 -10.84 -10.98 -3.57
CA ALA A 264 -11.33 -12.29 -3.99
C ALA A 264 -12.46 -12.18 -5.02
N GLU A 265 -13.43 -11.30 -4.77
CA GLU A 265 -14.53 -11.03 -5.70
C GLU A 265 -14.01 -10.54 -7.05
N ARG A 266 -13.16 -9.51 -7.06
CA ARG A 266 -12.60 -8.95 -8.30
C ARG A 266 -11.83 -9.97 -9.12
N VAL A 267 -11.01 -10.81 -8.48
CA VAL A 267 -10.24 -11.85 -9.16
C VAL A 267 -11.16 -12.89 -9.80
N LEU A 268 -12.16 -13.36 -9.06
CA LEU A 268 -13.06 -14.41 -9.53
C LEU A 268 -13.97 -13.91 -10.66
N GLU A 269 -14.53 -12.71 -10.55
CA GLU A 269 -15.29 -12.06 -11.62
C GLU A 269 -14.44 -11.89 -12.88
N THR A 270 -13.19 -11.43 -12.72
CA THR A 270 -12.27 -11.26 -13.86
C THR A 270 -11.99 -12.57 -14.57
N LEU A 271 -11.84 -13.68 -13.84
CA LEU A 271 -11.59 -15.00 -14.42
C LEU A 271 -12.85 -15.63 -15.01
N GLU A 272 -14.04 -15.32 -14.49
CA GLU A 272 -15.32 -15.79 -15.03
C GLU A 272 -15.62 -15.13 -16.39
N ASP A 273 -15.31 -13.84 -16.54
CA ASP A 273 -15.57 -13.07 -17.75
C ASP A 273 -14.48 -13.21 -18.83
N ALA A 274 -13.31 -13.76 -18.48
CA ALA A 274 -12.16 -13.81 -19.37
C ALA A 274 -11.98 -15.16 -20.08
N GLU A 275 -11.45 -15.11 -21.30
CA GLU A 275 -10.98 -16.30 -21.99
C GLU A 275 -9.88 -17.01 -21.18
N PRO A 276 -9.86 -18.35 -21.14
CA PRO A 276 -8.84 -19.11 -20.41
C PRO A 276 -7.42 -18.71 -20.81
N GLY A 277 -6.56 -18.50 -19.80
CA GLY A 277 -5.16 -18.12 -19.97
C GLY A 277 -4.93 -16.63 -20.23
N LYS A 278 -5.99 -15.82 -20.36
CA LYS A 278 -5.84 -14.36 -20.50
C LYS A 278 -5.30 -13.72 -19.22
N PHE A 279 -5.67 -14.25 -18.06
CA PHE A 279 -5.20 -13.80 -16.75
C PHE A 279 -4.88 -14.99 -15.86
N TRP A 280 -3.85 -14.84 -15.04
CA TRP A 280 -3.58 -15.71 -13.91
C TRP A 280 -3.08 -14.91 -12.72
N PHE A 281 -3.48 -15.33 -11.52
CA PHE A 281 -3.30 -14.55 -10.31
C PHE A 281 -2.58 -15.37 -9.24
N PHE A 282 -1.57 -14.77 -8.62
CA PHE A 282 -0.91 -15.22 -7.40
C PHE A 282 -1.36 -14.31 -6.25
N VAL A 283 -2.34 -14.78 -5.47
CA VAL A 283 -3.01 -13.98 -4.45
C VAL A 283 -2.49 -14.35 -3.06
N THR A 284 -1.70 -13.46 -2.47
CA THR A 284 -1.07 -13.64 -1.16
C THR A 284 -2.01 -13.19 -0.04
N PHE A 285 -2.54 -14.13 0.73
CA PHE A 285 -3.44 -13.87 1.86
C PHE A 285 -2.82 -14.32 3.19
N PRO A 286 -3.19 -13.67 4.31
CA PRO A 286 -3.01 -14.30 5.61
C PRO A 286 -3.92 -15.55 5.65
N HIS A 287 -3.47 -16.62 6.30
CA HIS A 287 -4.25 -17.85 6.46
C HIS A 287 -5.36 -17.63 7.50
N TRP A 288 -6.41 -16.90 7.10
CA TRP A 288 -7.64 -16.61 7.82
C TRP A 288 -8.76 -17.40 7.15
N ASP A 289 -8.84 -18.68 7.49
CA ASP A 289 -9.79 -19.64 6.90
C ASP A 289 -11.26 -19.37 7.28
N ASP A 290 -11.50 -18.45 8.20
CA ASP A 290 -12.81 -17.90 8.56
C ASP A 290 -13.19 -16.64 7.76
N ASN A 291 -12.25 -16.05 7.00
CA ASN A 291 -12.55 -14.91 6.15
C ASN A 291 -13.30 -15.34 4.87
N PRO A 292 -14.45 -14.72 4.52
CA PRO A 292 -15.21 -15.09 3.33
C PRO A 292 -14.43 -14.97 2.02
N GLY A 293 -13.58 -13.95 1.86
CA GLY A 293 -12.72 -13.79 0.69
C GLY A 293 -11.71 -14.93 0.55
N TRP A 294 -11.11 -15.35 1.67
CA TRP A 294 -10.22 -16.52 1.70
C TRP A 294 -10.95 -17.79 1.27
N GLN A 295 -12.13 -18.07 1.84
CA GLN A 295 -12.94 -19.26 1.52
C GLN A 295 -13.35 -19.28 0.05
N ARG A 296 -13.78 -18.14 -0.50
CA ARG A 296 -14.12 -17.98 -1.92
C ARG A 296 -12.96 -18.38 -2.83
N LEU A 297 -11.74 -17.94 -2.52
CA LEU A 297 -10.55 -18.32 -3.31
C LEU A 297 -10.24 -19.82 -3.15
N ASP A 298 -10.36 -20.37 -1.95
CA ASP A 298 -10.05 -21.78 -1.70
C ASP A 298 -11.07 -22.73 -2.34
N GLU A 299 -12.35 -22.37 -2.38
CA GLU A 299 -13.41 -23.22 -2.91
C GLU A 299 -13.64 -23.00 -4.42
N SER A 300 -12.97 -22.01 -5.01
CA SER A 300 -13.18 -21.64 -6.41
C SER A 300 -12.78 -22.75 -7.39
N PRO A 301 -13.61 -23.05 -8.41
CA PRO A 301 -13.23 -23.94 -9.51
C PRO A 301 -12.09 -23.38 -10.38
N GLN A 302 -11.83 -22.07 -10.30
CA GLN A 302 -10.71 -21.41 -10.99
C GLN A 302 -9.37 -21.54 -10.23
N LYS A 303 -9.39 -22.10 -9.01
CA LYS A 303 -8.17 -22.35 -8.23
C LYS A 303 -7.38 -23.51 -8.85
N VAL A 304 -6.16 -23.23 -9.28
CA VAL A 304 -5.21 -24.25 -9.74
C VAL A 304 -4.54 -24.92 -8.54
N ALA A 305 -4.06 -24.12 -7.59
CA ALA A 305 -3.37 -24.61 -6.41
C ALA A 305 -3.41 -23.59 -5.27
N ARG A 306 -3.03 -24.03 -4.08
CA ARG A 306 -2.71 -23.18 -2.94
C ARG A 306 -1.38 -23.61 -2.36
N ILE A 307 -0.51 -22.65 -2.10
CA ILE A 307 0.76 -22.88 -1.42
C ILE A 307 0.67 -22.29 -0.03
N ASP A 308 0.73 -23.14 0.99
CA ASP A 308 0.80 -22.72 2.39
C ASP A 308 2.26 -22.56 2.82
N PHE A 309 2.54 -21.50 3.56
CA PHE A 309 3.86 -21.21 4.12
C PHE A 309 3.80 -21.20 5.64
N ASN A 310 4.71 -21.94 6.27
CA ASN A 310 4.97 -21.79 7.69
C ASN A 310 5.65 -20.44 7.94
N GLN A 311 5.60 -19.92 9.17
CA GLN A 311 6.18 -18.60 9.51
C GLN A 311 7.67 -18.46 9.13
N GLN A 312 8.41 -19.57 9.10
CA GLN A 312 9.84 -19.61 8.74
C GLN A 312 10.11 -19.70 7.24
N GLU A 313 9.07 -19.88 6.42
CA GLU A 313 9.23 -20.04 4.97
C GLU A 313 8.95 -18.72 4.23
N PHE A 314 8.18 -17.80 4.80
CA PHE A 314 7.82 -16.56 4.12
C PHE A 314 8.53 -15.34 4.70
N LEU A 315 9.14 -14.54 3.82
CA LEU A 315 9.79 -13.27 4.17
C LEU A 315 9.01 -12.10 3.59
N GLN A 316 8.64 -11.17 4.46
CA GLN A 316 8.17 -9.86 4.07
C GLN A 316 9.32 -8.87 4.06
N GLN A 317 9.17 -7.84 3.23
CA GLN A 317 10.08 -6.69 3.18
C GLN A 317 9.25 -5.41 3.28
N ASP A 318 9.70 -4.46 4.09
CA ASP A 318 9.11 -3.12 4.17
C ASP A 318 9.61 -2.19 3.06
N ASN A 319 9.10 -0.97 3.01
CA ASN A 319 9.45 0.07 2.04
C ASN A 319 10.92 0.51 2.07
N TYR A 320 11.60 0.21 3.16
CA TYR A 320 12.95 0.65 3.45
C TYR A 320 13.97 -0.48 3.32
N GLY A 321 13.53 -1.66 2.90
CA GLY A 321 14.34 -2.85 2.66
C GLY A 321 14.55 -3.72 3.89
N ILE A 322 13.87 -3.44 5.02
CA ILE A 322 13.94 -4.29 6.21
C ILE A 322 13.13 -5.55 5.95
N ILE A 323 13.77 -6.71 6.06
CA ILE A 323 13.11 -8.01 6.00
C ILE A 323 12.67 -8.47 7.37
N TYR A 324 11.53 -9.17 7.42
CA TYR A 324 11.03 -9.79 8.63
C TYR A 324 10.04 -10.90 8.29
N ARG A 325 9.70 -11.71 9.29
CA ARG A 325 8.72 -12.80 9.16
C ARG A 325 7.34 -12.32 9.59
N PRO A 326 6.28 -12.53 8.79
CA PRO A 326 4.94 -12.15 9.19
C PRO A 326 4.51 -12.97 10.40
N LEU A 327 3.75 -12.34 11.30
CA LEU A 327 3.15 -13.02 12.45
C LEU A 327 2.04 -13.99 12.01
N ALA A 328 1.28 -13.62 10.97
CA ALA A 328 0.30 -14.52 10.37
C ALA A 328 1.01 -15.59 9.52
N ARG A 329 0.47 -16.81 9.51
CA ARG A 329 0.78 -17.76 8.45
C ARG A 329 0.30 -17.18 7.13
N ILE A 330 1.05 -17.38 6.06
CA ILE A 330 0.75 -16.85 4.74
C ILE A 330 0.41 -18.01 3.82
N CYS A 331 -0.55 -17.78 2.92
CA CYS A 331 -0.83 -18.67 1.81
C CYS A 331 -0.86 -17.86 0.51
N ILE A 332 -0.51 -18.51 -0.59
CA ILE A 332 -0.68 -17.96 -1.95
C ILE A 332 -1.67 -18.85 -2.67
N PHE A 333 -2.79 -18.27 -3.09
CA PHE A 333 -3.70 -18.90 -4.02
C PHE A 333 -3.23 -18.66 -5.45
N ILE A 334 -3.31 -19.69 -6.27
CA ILE A 334 -2.96 -19.65 -7.70
C ILE A 334 -4.25 -19.88 -8.47
N LEU A 335 -4.70 -18.88 -9.23
CA LEU A 335 -5.98 -18.88 -9.91
C LEU A 335 -5.83 -18.56 -11.40
N GLY A 336 -6.73 -19.12 -12.21
CA GLY A 336 -6.72 -18.98 -13.67
C GLY A 336 -5.77 -19.96 -14.35
N GLN A 337 -5.90 -20.13 -15.66
CA GLN A 337 -5.04 -21.03 -16.42
C GLN A 337 -3.63 -20.42 -16.55
N LEU A 338 -2.63 -21.15 -16.04
CA LEU A 338 -1.22 -20.76 -16.11
C LEU A 338 -0.62 -21.06 -17.49
N PRO A 339 0.45 -20.35 -17.89
CA PRO A 339 1.33 -20.80 -18.97
C PRO A 339 1.88 -22.21 -18.71
N ASP A 340 2.06 -23.01 -19.76
CA ASP A 340 2.43 -24.42 -19.67
C ASP A 340 3.82 -24.67 -19.03
N ASP A 341 4.69 -23.67 -19.04
CA ASP A 341 6.06 -23.72 -18.52
C ASP A 341 6.17 -23.27 -17.05
N VAL A 342 5.07 -22.88 -16.40
CA VAL A 342 5.09 -22.52 -14.98
C VAL A 342 5.25 -23.76 -14.09
N ASP A 343 6.41 -23.89 -13.44
CA ASP A 343 6.68 -24.94 -12.45
C ASP A 343 6.36 -24.46 -11.02
N LEU A 344 5.30 -25.02 -10.44
CA LEU A 344 4.85 -24.68 -9.08
C LEU A 344 5.81 -25.12 -7.97
N ILE A 345 6.63 -26.15 -8.20
CA ILE A 345 7.65 -26.60 -7.25
C ILE A 345 8.81 -25.61 -7.26
N GLU A 346 9.28 -25.22 -8.45
CA GLU A 346 10.31 -24.18 -8.59
C GLU A 346 9.85 -22.86 -7.98
N LEU A 347 8.63 -22.44 -8.28
CA LEU A 347 8.00 -21.25 -7.71
C LEU A 347 7.97 -21.30 -6.18
N ARG A 348 7.51 -22.42 -5.59
CA ARG A 348 7.50 -22.59 -4.13
C ARG A 348 8.90 -22.47 -3.55
N ASN A 349 9.90 -23.07 -4.19
CA ASN A 349 11.28 -23.04 -3.72
C ASN A 349 11.85 -21.61 -3.78
N GLY A 350 11.60 -20.88 -4.87
CA GLY A 350 12.03 -19.49 -5.03
C GLY A 350 11.46 -18.56 -3.95
N ILE A 351 10.21 -18.80 -3.52
CA ILE A 351 9.57 -18.00 -2.46
C ILE A 351 10.02 -18.44 -1.05
N SER A 352 10.19 -19.75 -0.82
CA SER A 352 10.42 -20.30 0.53
C SER A 352 11.87 -20.46 0.95
N GLN A 353 12.79 -20.57 -0.01
CA GLN A 353 14.21 -20.81 0.22
C GLN A 353 15.06 -19.58 -0.09
N VAL A 354 14.50 -18.39 0.15
CA VAL A 354 15.19 -17.12 -0.05
C VAL A 354 16.44 -17.03 0.83
N ASN A 355 17.57 -16.68 0.22
CA ASN A 355 18.80 -16.38 0.95
C ASN A 355 18.70 -14.99 1.59
N GLU A 356 18.31 -14.94 2.87
CA GLU A 356 18.17 -13.70 3.65
C GLU A 356 19.38 -12.77 3.57
N ALA A 357 20.60 -13.33 3.52
CA ALA A 357 21.83 -12.55 3.45
C ALA A 357 21.96 -11.78 2.13
N ARG A 358 21.29 -12.26 1.08
CA ARG A 358 21.30 -11.67 -0.26
C ARG A 358 20.14 -10.72 -0.53
N VAL A 359 19.04 -10.78 0.22
CA VAL A 359 17.85 -9.95 -0.05
C VAL A 359 18.19 -8.45 -0.06
N ARG A 360 19.17 -8.02 0.75
CA ARG A 360 19.67 -6.64 0.71
C ARG A 360 20.37 -6.30 -0.60
N ASP A 361 21.19 -7.22 -1.11
CA ASP A 361 21.92 -7.04 -2.36
C ASP A 361 20.94 -7.08 -3.53
N ASP A 362 19.99 -8.01 -3.54
CA ASP A 362 18.91 -8.09 -4.53
C ASP A 362 18.08 -6.79 -4.53
N TRP A 363 17.80 -6.22 -3.34
CA TRP A 363 17.10 -4.93 -3.23
C TRP A 363 17.95 -3.76 -3.70
N LEU A 364 19.26 -3.80 -3.45
CA LEU A 364 20.20 -2.82 -3.97
C LEU A 364 20.25 -2.90 -5.50
N GLU A 365 20.33 -4.10 -6.08
CA GLU A 365 20.29 -4.31 -7.52
C GLU A 365 19.00 -3.77 -8.11
N ALA A 366 17.83 -4.12 -7.55
CA ALA A 366 16.54 -3.55 -7.96
C ALA A 366 16.51 -2.01 -7.90
N CYS A 367 17.23 -1.39 -6.95
CA CYS A 367 17.31 0.07 -6.78
C CYS A 367 18.51 0.74 -7.49
N MET A 368 19.45 0.00 -8.06
CA MET A 368 20.65 0.54 -8.72
C MET A 368 20.57 0.42 -10.24
N VAL A 369 19.74 -0.51 -10.70
CA VAL A 369 19.61 -0.80 -12.10
C VAL A 369 18.74 0.29 -12.74
N GLN A 370 19.39 1.32 -13.26
CA GLN A 370 18.82 2.21 -14.29
C GLN A 370 18.66 1.39 -15.57
N ARG A 371 17.57 0.60 -15.69
CA ARG A 371 17.24 -0.03 -16.97
C ARG A 371 16.68 1.06 -17.88
N GLN A 372 17.34 1.21 -19.03
CA GLN A 372 17.16 2.27 -20.03
C GLN A 372 15.74 2.38 -20.55
#